data_AF-A0A239KFD3-F1
#
_entry.id   AF-A0A239KFD3-F1
#
_cell.length_a   1.000
_cell.length_b   1.000
_cell.length_c   1.000
_cell.angle_alpha   90.00
_cell.angle_beta   90.00
_cell.angle_gamma   90.00
#
_symmetry.space_group_name_H-M   'P 1'
#
loop_
_entity.id
_entity.type
_entity.pdbx_description
1 polymer ?
#
loop_
_entity_poly.entity_id
_entity_poly.type
_entity_poly.pdbx_seq_one_letter_code
_entity_poly.pdbx_strand_id
1 'polypeptide(L)'
;MTVVNDYTQLAYNETVTAYATPAIVPIRTTGTQAPVFCIHPIEGLTSCYAELVEHIDEDRPVFGVQAIGERLDSLTALAARYADDILGVHTDGPVHLLGASFGGLLAHAVAIELQGRGVKVDSLVLVDSNPLERRPQDNLLARMGDVIDRSRAEELLAVAAHNEELASRHFPGVFVGNAFVVSGIESDGGPAWHAFVSGAVTKYLVPDASAFGLVGPLVNRFF
;
A
#
# COMPACT_ATOMS: atom_id res chain seq x y z
N MET A 1 3.02 16.42 -29.32
CA MET A 1 2.35 17.13 -28.21
C MET A 1 2.92 16.50 -26.95
N THR A 2 3.96 17.13 -26.40
CA THR A 2 4.71 16.60 -25.26
C THR A 2 4.11 17.23 -24.01
N VAL A 3 3.40 16.42 -23.22
CA VAL A 3 2.92 16.85 -21.91
C VAL A 3 4.07 16.60 -20.94
N VAL A 4 4.78 17.67 -20.57
CA VAL A 4 5.73 17.65 -19.45
C VAL A 4 4.92 18.07 -18.24
N ASN A 5 4.47 17.11 -17.43
CA ASN A 5 3.88 17.43 -16.14
C ASN A 5 5.03 17.78 -15.18
N ASP A 6 5.10 19.06 -14.83
CA ASP A 6 6.05 19.58 -13.86
C ASP A 6 5.54 19.28 -12.44
N TYR A 7 6.02 18.19 -11.85
CA TYR A 7 5.62 17.73 -10.51
C TYR A 7 6.37 18.44 -9.36
N THR A 8 7.10 19.52 -9.64
CA THR A 8 7.89 20.25 -8.63
C THR A 8 7.05 21.05 -7.62
N GLN A 9 5.73 21.09 -7.76
CA GLN A 9 4.83 21.84 -6.86
C GLN A 9 4.14 21.01 -5.76
N LEU A 10 4.35 19.69 -5.68
CA LEU A 10 3.85 18.90 -4.55
C LEU A 10 4.80 19.01 -3.36
N ALA A 11 5.02 20.24 -2.89
CA ALA A 11 5.66 20.49 -1.62
C ALA A 11 4.72 20.01 -0.49
N TYR A 12 5.27 19.21 0.43
CA TYR A 12 4.60 18.73 1.62
C TYR A 12 4.20 19.92 2.51
N ASN A 13 2.97 20.40 2.34
CA ASN A 13 2.35 21.38 3.23
C ASN A 13 1.56 20.63 4.30
N GLU A 14 1.90 20.84 5.57
CA GLU A 14 1.23 20.25 6.76
C GLU A 14 -0.26 20.65 6.93
N THR A 15 -0.90 21.28 5.93
CA THR A 15 -2.29 21.77 5.98
C THR A 15 -3.20 21.19 4.89
N VAL A 16 -2.81 20.08 4.26
CA VAL A 16 -3.73 19.29 3.45
C VAL A 16 -4.69 18.55 4.41
N THR A 17 -6.00 18.74 4.27
CA THR A 17 -7.00 17.84 4.87
C THR A 17 -6.52 16.41 4.62
N ALA A 18 -6.43 15.50 5.61
CA ALA A 18 -5.57 14.28 5.48
C ALA A 18 -5.87 13.46 4.24
N TYR A 19 -7.04 13.62 3.66
CA TYR A 19 -7.54 12.77 2.59
C TYR A 19 -8.01 13.58 1.38
N ALA A 20 -7.35 14.71 1.10
CA ALA A 20 -7.54 15.47 -0.14
C ALA A 20 -7.18 14.59 -1.36
N THR A 21 -7.91 14.79 -2.45
CA THR A 21 -7.64 14.16 -3.74
C THR A 21 -6.55 14.94 -4.50
N PRO A 22 -5.64 14.27 -5.22
CA PRO A 22 -5.58 12.82 -5.45
C PRO A 22 -4.91 12.04 -4.30
N ALA A 23 -5.21 10.73 -4.21
CA ALA A 23 -4.67 9.83 -3.18
C ALA A 23 -3.13 9.68 -3.24
N ILE A 24 -2.52 10.02 -4.37
CA ILE A 24 -1.08 9.84 -4.59
C ILE A 24 -0.29 10.93 -3.87
N VAL A 25 0.53 10.51 -2.91
CA VAL A 25 1.47 11.37 -2.17
C VAL A 25 2.88 11.09 -2.68
N PRO A 26 3.56 12.06 -3.31
CA PRO A 26 4.96 11.86 -3.70
C PRO A 26 5.86 11.72 -2.48
N ILE A 27 6.69 10.68 -2.47
CA ILE A 27 7.75 10.51 -1.46
C ILE A 27 9.11 10.81 -2.10
N ARG A 28 9.35 10.23 -3.30
CA ARG A 28 10.48 10.56 -4.18
C ARG A 28 10.01 10.51 -5.63
N THR A 29 10.08 11.62 -6.36
CA THR A 29 9.63 11.70 -7.76
C THR A 29 10.74 11.52 -8.79
N THR A 30 12.00 11.58 -8.36
CA THR A 30 13.16 11.45 -9.23
C THR A 30 13.44 9.99 -9.58
N GLY A 31 14.00 9.78 -10.76
CA GLY A 31 14.39 8.47 -11.25
C GLY A 31 13.74 8.11 -12.59
N THR A 32 14.25 7.08 -13.24
CA THR A 32 13.77 6.59 -14.53
C THR A 32 13.28 5.14 -14.51
N GLN A 33 13.50 4.42 -13.42
CA GLN A 33 12.99 3.06 -13.24
C GLN A 33 11.47 3.04 -12.98
N ALA A 34 10.87 1.85 -13.11
CA ALA A 34 9.46 1.63 -12.84
C ALA A 34 9.10 2.02 -11.39
N PRO A 35 8.04 2.82 -11.17
CA PRO A 35 7.73 3.37 -9.84
C PRO A 35 7.23 2.30 -8.86
N VAL A 36 7.48 2.55 -7.57
CA VAL A 36 6.87 1.80 -6.46
C VAL A 36 5.71 2.61 -5.88
N PHE A 37 4.54 1.99 -5.77
CA PHE A 37 3.39 2.54 -5.07
C PHE A 37 3.17 1.81 -3.74
N CYS A 38 3.28 2.55 -2.63
CA CYS A 38 3.12 2.05 -1.27
C CYS A 38 1.71 2.36 -0.76
N ILE A 39 0.87 1.33 -0.66
CA ILE A 39 -0.54 1.45 -0.24
C ILE A 39 -0.64 1.62 1.27
N HIS A 40 -1.41 2.60 1.73
CA HIS A 40 -1.54 2.93 3.15
C HIS A 40 -1.93 1.73 4.05
N PRO A 41 -1.47 1.69 5.32
CA PRO A 41 -2.00 0.79 6.34
C PRO A 41 -3.40 1.23 6.82
N ILE A 42 -3.96 0.58 7.84
CA ILE A 42 -5.40 0.70 8.17
C ILE A 42 -5.83 2.12 8.53
N GLU A 43 -4.95 2.90 9.17
CA GLU A 43 -5.16 4.29 9.58
C GLU A 43 -5.15 5.29 8.42
N GLY A 44 -4.72 4.87 7.23
CA GLY A 44 -4.85 5.69 6.02
C GLY A 44 -3.64 6.51 5.63
N LEU A 45 -2.58 6.57 6.43
CA LEU A 45 -1.42 7.43 6.18
C LEU A 45 -0.25 6.67 5.55
N THR A 46 0.49 7.32 4.64
CA THR A 46 1.67 6.71 3.99
C THR A 46 3.00 7.16 4.58
N SER A 47 2.98 8.03 5.60
CA SER A 47 4.18 8.56 6.25
C SER A 47 5.06 7.49 6.88
N CYS A 48 4.49 6.33 7.24
CA CYS A 48 5.25 5.18 7.73
C CYS A 48 6.29 4.65 6.72
N TYR A 49 6.11 4.90 5.43
CA TYR A 49 7.03 4.44 4.39
C TYR A 49 8.24 5.35 4.19
N ALA A 50 8.37 6.47 4.91
CA ALA A 50 9.50 7.39 4.74
C ALA A 50 10.86 6.70 4.97
N GLU A 51 10.97 5.89 6.04
CA GLU A 51 12.21 5.13 6.34
C GLU A 51 12.49 4.05 5.28
N LEU A 52 11.46 3.46 4.67
CA LEU A 52 11.61 2.48 3.59
C LEU A 52 12.36 3.07 2.40
N VAL A 53 12.03 4.32 2.04
CA VAL A 53 12.52 4.99 0.83
C VAL A 53 14.04 5.19 0.84
N GLU A 54 14.66 5.28 2.01
CA GLU A 54 16.13 5.38 2.17
C GLU A 54 16.87 4.13 1.67
N HIS A 55 16.18 3.01 1.50
CA HIS A 55 16.75 1.74 1.05
C HIS A 55 16.39 1.36 -0.38
N ILE A 56 15.47 2.11 -1.01
CA ILE A 56 15.04 1.85 -2.39
C ILE A 56 15.99 2.57 -3.35
N ASP A 57 16.39 1.90 -4.44
CA ASP A 57 17.24 2.45 -5.51
C ASP A 57 16.89 3.93 -5.82
N GLU A 58 17.90 4.78 -5.81
CA GLU A 58 17.77 6.23 -6.00
C GLU A 58 17.22 6.61 -7.38
N ASP A 59 17.39 5.76 -8.40
CA ASP A 59 16.80 5.92 -9.73
C ASP A 59 15.36 5.39 -9.83
N ARG A 60 14.77 4.99 -8.70
CA ARG A 60 13.38 4.51 -8.62
C ARG A 60 12.47 5.52 -7.92
N PRO A 61 11.46 6.06 -8.62
CA PRO A 61 10.41 6.87 -8.01
C PRO A 61 9.58 6.05 -7.01
N VAL A 62 9.18 6.69 -5.91
CA VAL A 62 8.36 6.10 -4.86
C VAL A 62 7.21 7.04 -4.50
N PHE A 63 6.00 6.49 -4.52
CA PHE A 63 4.76 7.19 -4.23
C PHE A 63 4.00 6.46 -3.12
N GLY A 64 3.42 7.21 -2.18
CA GLY A 64 2.40 6.70 -1.28
C GLY A 64 1.02 6.76 -1.94
N VAL A 65 0.17 5.78 -1.64
CA VAL A 65 -1.27 5.85 -1.93
C VAL A 65 -2.00 5.99 -0.60
N GLN A 66 -2.37 7.22 -0.27
CA GLN A 66 -3.01 7.64 0.98
C GLN A 66 -4.52 7.43 0.93
N ALA A 67 -5.15 7.28 2.09
CA ALA A 67 -6.61 7.17 2.15
C ALA A 67 -7.30 8.39 1.52
N ILE A 68 -8.53 8.18 1.05
CA ILE A 68 -9.38 9.23 0.48
C ILE A 68 -10.56 9.49 1.41
N GLY A 69 -11.06 10.73 1.42
CA GLY A 69 -12.22 11.10 2.23
C GLY A 69 -13.54 10.51 1.72
N GLU A 70 -13.54 9.96 0.50
CA GLU A 70 -14.69 9.29 -0.08
C GLU A 70 -14.90 7.92 0.56
N ARG A 71 -16.13 7.66 1.01
CA ARG A 71 -16.53 6.35 1.53
C ARG A 71 -17.02 5.49 0.38
N LEU A 72 -16.38 4.35 0.17
CA LEU A 72 -16.73 3.40 -0.87
C LEU A 72 -17.35 2.14 -0.26
N ASP A 73 -18.20 1.46 -1.01
CA ASP A 73 -18.98 0.33 -0.44
C ASP A 73 -18.22 -1.00 -0.40
N SER A 74 -17.05 -1.08 -1.06
CA SER A 74 -16.24 -2.30 -1.10
C SER A 74 -14.75 -2.01 -1.28
N LEU A 75 -13.92 -2.96 -0.82
CA LEU A 75 -12.47 -2.91 -1.04
C LEU A 75 -12.13 -2.95 -2.54
N THR A 76 -12.89 -3.69 -3.35
CA THR A 76 -12.73 -3.70 -4.82
C THR A 76 -13.00 -2.32 -5.43
N ALA A 77 -14.03 -1.60 -4.98
CA ALA A 77 -14.27 -0.23 -5.44
C ALA A 77 -13.12 0.71 -5.06
N LEU A 78 -12.59 0.57 -3.84
CA LEU A 78 -11.41 1.32 -3.41
C LEU A 78 -10.16 0.99 -4.24
N ALA A 79 -9.94 -0.28 -4.54
CA ALA A 79 -8.85 -0.74 -5.39
C ALA A 79 -8.97 -0.17 -6.82
N ALA A 80 -10.17 -0.16 -7.40
CA ALA A 80 -10.41 0.41 -8.72
C ALA A 80 -10.11 1.92 -8.74
N ARG A 81 -10.51 2.64 -7.69
CA ARG A 81 -10.19 4.05 -7.52
C ARG A 81 -8.68 4.28 -7.39
N TYR A 82 -7.98 3.50 -6.59
CA TYR A 82 -6.52 3.64 -6.48
C TYR A 82 -5.79 3.27 -7.77
N ALA A 83 -6.31 2.31 -8.55
CA ALA A 83 -5.80 2.03 -9.88
C ALA A 83 -6.01 3.23 -10.84
N ASP A 84 -7.13 3.95 -10.76
CA ASP A 84 -7.33 5.21 -11.51
C ASP A 84 -6.29 6.26 -11.12
N ASP A 85 -6.08 6.46 -9.82
CA ASP A 85 -5.13 7.46 -9.30
C ASP A 85 -3.68 7.11 -9.66
N ILE A 86 -3.29 5.83 -9.60
CA ILE A 86 -1.97 5.32 -10.04
C ILE A 86 -1.76 5.59 -11.53
N LEU A 87 -2.75 5.25 -12.36
CA LEU A 87 -2.69 5.46 -13.81
C LEU A 87 -2.70 6.94 -14.20
N GLY A 88 -3.23 7.82 -13.35
CA GLY A 88 -3.13 9.26 -13.52
C GLY A 88 -1.69 9.80 -13.36
N VAL A 89 -0.82 9.06 -12.67
CA VAL A 89 0.59 9.42 -12.45
C VAL A 89 1.53 8.67 -13.39
N HIS A 90 1.27 7.39 -13.62
CA HIS A 90 2.11 6.52 -14.45
C HIS A 90 1.24 5.70 -15.41
N THR A 91 1.21 6.13 -16.67
CA THR A 91 0.36 5.54 -17.72
C THR A 91 1.02 4.39 -18.47
N ASP A 92 2.35 4.33 -18.48
CA ASP A 92 3.12 3.49 -19.40
C ASP A 92 4.20 2.70 -18.69
N GLY A 93 4.12 1.37 -18.78
CA GLY A 93 5.13 0.46 -18.25
C GLY A 93 4.65 -0.32 -17.02
N PRO A 94 5.52 -1.15 -16.44
CA PRO A 94 5.19 -1.90 -15.24
C PRO A 94 5.19 -0.99 -14.00
N VAL A 95 4.44 -1.42 -12.99
CA VAL A 95 4.49 -0.83 -11.65
C VAL A 95 4.88 -1.87 -10.60
N HIS A 96 5.40 -1.40 -9.48
CA HIS A 96 5.63 -2.20 -8.29
C HIS A 96 4.66 -1.76 -7.20
N LEU A 97 4.07 -2.72 -6.51
CA LEU A 97 3.13 -2.47 -5.42
C LEU A 97 3.69 -3.01 -4.11
N LEU A 98 3.58 -2.21 -3.05
CA LEU A 98 3.87 -2.62 -1.69
C LEU A 98 2.71 -2.21 -0.79
N GLY A 99 2.34 -3.06 0.17
CA GLY A 99 1.37 -2.71 1.18
C GLY A 99 1.61 -3.42 2.50
N ALA A 100 1.52 -2.67 3.59
CA ALA A 100 1.65 -3.20 4.94
C ALA A 100 0.29 -3.44 5.60
N SER A 101 0.13 -4.60 6.25
CA SER A 101 -1.08 -4.99 6.98
C SER A 101 -2.34 -4.92 6.10
N PHE A 102 -3.30 -4.04 6.41
CA PHE A 102 -4.45 -3.73 5.55
C PHE A 102 -4.00 -3.31 4.13
N GLY A 103 -2.95 -2.51 4.04
CA GLY A 103 -2.39 -2.07 2.76
C GLY A 103 -1.95 -3.23 1.88
N GLY A 104 -1.53 -4.37 2.45
CA GLY A 104 -1.20 -5.57 1.67
C GLY A 104 -2.42 -6.21 1.01
N LEU A 105 -3.54 -6.27 1.72
CA LEU A 105 -4.83 -6.73 1.16
C LEU A 105 -5.27 -5.81 0.02
N LEU A 106 -5.15 -4.51 0.22
CA LEU A 106 -5.53 -3.52 -0.77
C LEU A 106 -4.56 -3.46 -1.95
N ALA A 107 -3.25 -3.61 -1.73
CA ALA A 107 -2.25 -3.71 -2.79
C ALA A 107 -2.49 -4.92 -3.70
N HIS A 108 -2.88 -6.06 -3.13
CA HIS A 108 -3.28 -7.23 -3.90
C HIS A 108 -4.52 -6.97 -4.77
N ALA A 109 -5.56 -6.35 -4.20
CA ALA A 109 -6.75 -5.99 -4.97
C ALA A 109 -6.43 -4.96 -6.08
N VAL A 110 -5.62 -3.94 -5.79
CA VAL A 110 -5.14 -2.96 -6.78
C VAL A 110 -4.35 -3.66 -7.88
N ALA A 111 -3.52 -4.65 -7.54
CA ALA A 111 -2.77 -5.42 -8.53
C ALA A 111 -3.70 -6.13 -9.52
N ILE A 112 -4.76 -6.76 -9.02
CA ILE A 112 -5.77 -7.43 -9.85
C ILE A 112 -6.49 -6.43 -10.76
N GLU A 113 -6.90 -5.27 -10.22
CA GLU A 113 -7.55 -4.22 -11.00
C GLU A 113 -6.65 -3.68 -12.11
N LEU A 114 -5.38 -3.43 -11.82
CA LEU A 114 -4.37 -3.00 -12.79
C LEU A 114 -4.16 -4.07 -13.88
N GLN A 115 -4.07 -5.34 -13.51
CA GLN A 115 -3.98 -6.45 -14.47
C GLN A 115 -5.20 -6.55 -15.37
N GLY A 116 -6.40 -6.38 -14.81
CA GLY A 116 -7.65 -6.33 -15.58
C GLY A 116 -7.69 -5.19 -16.61
N ARG A 117 -6.91 -4.13 -16.39
CA ARG A 117 -6.74 -2.98 -17.29
C ARG A 117 -5.55 -3.11 -18.24
N GLY A 118 -4.84 -4.24 -18.21
CA GLY A 118 -3.68 -4.51 -19.08
C GLY A 118 -2.36 -3.92 -18.58
N VAL A 119 -2.30 -3.44 -17.33
CA VAL A 119 -1.09 -2.90 -16.71
C VAL A 119 -0.29 -4.05 -16.09
N LYS A 120 1.01 -4.08 -16.35
CA LYS A 120 1.90 -5.09 -15.77
C LYS A 120 2.25 -4.69 -14.32
N VAL A 121 2.09 -5.62 -13.39
CA VAL A 121 2.57 -5.49 -12.00
C VAL A 121 3.79 -6.38 -11.85
N ASP A 122 4.98 -5.78 -11.80
CA ASP A 122 6.24 -6.54 -11.81
C ASP A 122 6.55 -7.16 -10.45
N SER A 123 6.14 -6.51 -9.37
CA SER A 123 6.22 -7.07 -8.03
C SER A 123 5.04 -6.68 -7.17
N LEU A 124 4.54 -7.64 -6.39
CA LEU A 124 3.61 -7.42 -5.30
C LEU A 124 4.28 -7.80 -3.97
N VAL A 125 4.51 -6.82 -3.11
CA VAL A 125 5.13 -6.99 -1.79
C VAL A 125 4.08 -6.80 -0.69
N LEU A 126 3.94 -7.80 0.17
CA LEU A 126 2.92 -7.89 1.21
C LEU A 126 3.62 -7.95 2.57
N VAL A 127 3.59 -6.84 3.30
CA VAL A 127 4.28 -6.72 4.59
C VAL A 127 3.29 -6.97 5.71
N ASP A 128 3.55 -8.00 6.52
CA ASP A 128 2.75 -8.43 7.67
C ASP A 128 1.24 -8.42 7.42
N SER A 129 0.86 -8.99 6.27
CA SER A 129 -0.50 -9.02 5.76
C SER A 129 -0.97 -10.46 5.58
N ASN A 130 -2.22 -10.72 5.94
CA ASN A 130 -2.87 -12.02 5.81
C ASN A 130 -4.24 -11.84 5.13
N PRO A 131 -4.50 -12.54 4.01
CA PRO A 131 -5.70 -12.34 3.18
C PRO A 131 -6.99 -12.82 3.84
N LEU A 132 -6.88 -13.63 4.90
CA LEU A 132 -8.00 -14.26 5.59
C LEU A 132 -8.12 -13.80 7.05
N GLU A 133 -7.24 -12.91 7.50
CA GLU A 133 -7.24 -12.46 8.88
C GLU A 133 -8.50 -11.64 9.16
N ARG A 134 -9.34 -12.16 10.05
CA ARG A 134 -10.49 -11.45 10.58
C ARG A 134 -10.10 -10.87 11.92
N ARG A 135 -10.04 -9.55 12.00
CA ARG A 135 -9.71 -8.84 13.24
C ARG A 135 -11.00 -8.50 13.99
N PRO A 136 -11.05 -8.73 15.32
CA PRO A 136 -12.14 -8.24 16.15
C PRO A 136 -12.13 -6.70 16.17
N GLN A 137 -13.27 -6.07 15.91
CA GLN A 137 -13.41 -4.61 15.80
C GLN A 137 -13.01 -3.87 17.09
N ASP A 138 -13.13 -4.52 18.25
CA ASP A 138 -13.05 -3.89 19.56
C ASP A 138 -11.63 -3.44 19.98
N ASN A 139 -10.58 -3.79 19.21
CA ASN A 139 -9.17 -3.51 19.54
C ASN A 139 -8.48 -2.51 18.60
N LEU A 140 -9.22 -1.77 17.77
CA LEU A 140 -8.63 -0.86 16.79
C LEU A 140 -7.76 0.24 17.42
N LEU A 141 -8.25 0.87 18.49
CA LEU A 141 -7.52 1.90 19.26
C LEU A 141 -6.17 1.40 19.80
N ALA A 142 -6.14 0.18 20.34
CA ALA A 142 -4.92 -0.40 20.90
C ALA A 142 -3.87 -0.71 19.82
N ARG A 143 -4.29 -0.93 18.57
CA ARG A 143 -3.41 -1.29 17.44
C ARG A 143 -2.81 -0.09 16.73
N MET A 144 -3.42 1.09 16.85
CA MET A 144 -2.89 2.32 16.27
C MET A 144 -1.73 2.92 17.09
N GLY A 145 -1.44 2.37 18.28
CA GLY A 145 -0.30 2.76 19.12
C GLY A 145 -0.33 4.24 19.57
N ASP A 146 0.82 4.75 19.99
CA ASP A 146 1.01 6.16 20.39
C ASP A 146 1.16 7.11 19.18
N VAL A 147 1.02 6.59 17.95
CA VAL A 147 1.28 7.30 16.67
C VAL A 147 0.15 8.26 16.29
N ILE A 148 -1.00 8.16 16.95
CA ILE A 148 -2.10 9.08 16.71
C ILE A 148 -1.80 10.45 17.33
N ASP A 149 -1.60 11.46 16.48
CA ASP A 149 -1.81 12.85 16.88
C ASP A 149 -3.24 12.97 17.44
N ARG A 150 -3.35 13.21 18.75
CA ARG A 150 -4.64 13.30 19.44
C ARG A 150 -5.58 14.33 18.81
N SER A 151 -5.03 15.36 18.14
CA SER A 151 -5.85 16.36 17.45
C SER A 151 -6.58 15.81 16.22
N ARG A 152 -6.13 14.66 15.69
CA ARG A 152 -6.68 13.99 14.49
C ARG A 152 -7.19 12.58 14.76
N ALA A 153 -7.20 12.15 16.02
CA ALA A 153 -7.54 10.79 16.42
C ALA A 153 -8.89 10.32 15.87
N GLU A 154 -9.91 11.16 15.97
CA GLU A 154 -11.26 10.83 15.48
C GLU A 154 -11.29 10.59 13.97
N GLU A 155 -10.53 11.38 13.21
CA GLU A 155 -10.42 11.26 11.76
C GLU A 155 -9.73 9.95 11.36
N LEU A 156 -8.58 9.65 11.99
CA LEU A 156 -7.83 8.42 11.74
C LEU A 156 -8.64 7.18 12.15
N LEU A 157 -9.36 7.25 13.27
CA LEU A 157 -10.23 6.18 13.73
C LEU A 157 -11.40 5.95 12.78
N ALA A 158 -12.01 7.01 12.24
CA ALA A 158 -13.10 6.90 11.28
C ALA A 158 -12.65 6.24 9.97
N VAL A 159 -11.43 6.56 9.50
CA VAL A 159 -10.82 5.91 8.34
C VAL A 159 -10.49 4.45 8.63
N ALA A 160 -9.85 4.18 9.76
CA ALA A 160 -9.51 2.82 10.15
C ALA A 160 -10.75 1.93 10.33
N ALA A 161 -11.82 2.45 10.94
CA ALA A 161 -13.09 1.74 11.07
C ALA A 161 -13.73 1.46 9.71
N HIS A 162 -13.66 2.41 8.77
CA HIS A 162 -14.14 2.19 7.41
C HIS A 162 -13.33 1.11 6.69
N ASN A 163 -12.00 1.18 6.75
CA ASN A 163 -11.11 0.19 6.15
C ASN A 163 -11.33 -1.21 6.73
N GLU A 164 -11.55 -1.31 8.05
CA GLU A 164 -11.88 -2.57 8.71
C GLU A 164 -13.22 -3.15 8.24
N GLU A 165 -14.24 -2.30 8.05
CA GLU A 165 -15.52 -2.71 7.45
C GLU A 165 -15.32 -3.28 6.04
N LEU A 166 -14.54 -2.60 5.18
CA LEU A 166 -14.23 -3.07 3.83
C LEU A 166 -13.48 -4.40 3.84
N ALA A 167 -12.44 -4.52 4.67
CA ALA A 167 -11.65 -5.74 4.80
C ALA A 167 -12.50 -6.92 5.28
N SER A 168 -13.38 -6.71 6.27
CA SER A 168 -14.20 -7.77 6.86
C SER A 168 -15.17 -8.44 5.88
N ARG A 169 -15.56 -7.70 4.83
CA ARG A 169 -16.48 -8.16 3.78
C ARG A 169 -15.75 -8.61 2.52
N HIS A 170 -14.46 -8.34 2.41
CA HIS A 170 -13.69 -8.63 1.21
C HIS A 170 -13.28 -10.11 1.16
N PHE A 171 -13.37 -10.68 -0.04
CA PHE A 171 -12.78 -11.97 -0.36
C PHE A 171 -11.83 -11.78 -1.53
N PRO A 172 -10.53 -12.09 -1.38
CA PRO A 172 -9.55 -11.77 -2.43
C PRO A 172 -9.79 -12.57 -3.71
N GLY A 173 -9.51 -11.91 -4.84
CA GLY A 173 -9.39 -12.59 -6.13
C GLY A 173 -8.07 -13.34 -6.28
N VAL A 174 -7.70 -13.69 -7.51
CA VAL A 174 -6.40 -14.30 -7.80
C VAL A 174 -5.52 -13.31 -8.55
N PHE A 175 -4.40 -12.93 -7.96
CA PHE A 175 -3.36 -12.14 -8.61
C PHE A 175 -2.50 -13.05 -9.50
N VAL A 176 -2.28 -12.65 -10.75
CA VAL A 176 -1.50 -13.44 -11.72
C VAL A 176 -0.04 -13.01 -11.67
N GLY A 177 0.78 -13.69 -10.88
CA GLY A 177 2.19 -13.33 -10.73
C GLY A 177 2.83 -13.92 -9.49
N ASN A 178 4.01 -13.43 -9.14
CA ASN A 178 4.70 -13.80 -7.91
C ASN A 178 4.43 -12.74 -6.83
N ALA A 179 4.30 -13.17 -5.58
CA ALA A 179 4.18 -12.29 -4.44
C ALA A 179 5.31 -12.54 -3.44
N PHE A 180 5.78 -11.46 -2.81
CA PHE A 180 6.80 -11.49 -1.77
C PHE A 180 6.15 -11.10 -0.45
N VAL A 181 6.19 -11.99 0.52
CA VAL A 181 5.61 -11.77 1.84
C VAL A 181 6.74 -11.53 2.83
N VAL A 182 6.70 -10.41 3.53
CA VAL A 182 7.61 -10.12 4.64
C VAL A 182 6.78 -10.14 5.91
N SER A 183 7.16 -10.93 6.92
CA SER A 183 6.37 -11.05 8.15
C SER A 183 7.27 -11.02 9.38
N GLY A 184 6.70 -10.59 10.51
CA GLY A 184 7.36 -10.79 11.81
C GLY A 184 7.60 -12.27 12.08
N ILE A 185 8.63 -12.62 12.86
CA ILE A 185 8.95 -14.03 13.21
C ILE A 185 7.74 -14.76 13.82
N GLU A 186 6.88 -14.03 14.53
CA GLU A 186 5.68 -14.58 15.18
C GLU A 186 4.43 -14.62 14.28
N SER A 187 4.52 -14.09 13.06
CA SER A 187 3.39 -13.94 12.15
C SER A 187 3.25 -15.14 11.22
N ASP A 188 2.04 -15.69 11.18
CA ASP A 188 1.64 -16.75 10.25
C ASP A 188 1.18 -16.20 8.90
N GLY A 189 1.23 -14.88 8.68
CA GLY A 189 0.95 -14.26 7.38
C GLY A 189 1.88 -14.83 6.29
N GLY A 190 1.33 -15.27 5.15
CA GLY A 190 2.14 -15.82 4.06
C GLY A 190 1.59 -17.10 3.42
N PRO A 191 1.49 -18.24 4.13
CA PRO A 191 0.92 -19.46 3.59
C PRO A 191 -0.49 -19.25 3.02
N ALA A 192 -1.31 -18.42 3.68
CA ALA A 192 -2.67 -18.09 3.23
C ALA A 192 -2.72 -17.38 1.86
N TRP A 193 -1.66 -16.70 1.44
CA TRP A 193 -1.60 -16.02 0.12
C TRP A 193 -1.51 -17.00 -1.05
N HIS A 194 -1.09 -18.25 -0.85
CA HIS A 194 -0.96 -19.23 -1.93
C HIS A 194 -2.29 -19.49 -2.66
N ALA A 195 -3.43 -19.34 -1.98
CA ALA A 195 -4.75 -19.51 -2.60
C ALA A 195 -5.16 -18.34 -3.50
N PHE A 196 -4.48 -17.19 -3.38
CA PHE A 196 -4.85 -15.91 -4.00
C PHE A 196 -3.77 -15.37 -4.94
N VAL A 197 -2.74 -16.15 -5.21
CA VAL A 197 -1.62 -15.80 -6.08
C VAL A 197 -1.36 -17.01 -6.99
N SER A 198 -1.30 -16.80 -8.31
CA SER A 198 -1.14 -17.92 -9.26
C SER A 198 0.30 -18.41 -9.37
N GLY A 199 1.29 -17.57 -9.03
CA GLY A 199 2.71 -17.88 -9.10
C GLY A 199 3.31 -18.21 -7.73
N ALA A 200 4.60 -17.97 -7.57
CA ALA A 200 5.30 -18.25 -6.33
C ALA A 200 4.96 -17.21 -5.25
N VAL A 201 4.72 -17.69 -4.03
CA VAL A 201 4.65 -16.86 -2.82
C VAL A 201 5.94 -17.09 -2.04
N THR A 202 6.84 -16.11 -2.04
CA THR A 202 8.12 -16.20 -1.31
C THR A 202 7.99 -15.47 0.02
N LYS A 203 8.18 -16.18 1.14
CA LYS A 203 8.10 -15.61 2.49
C LYS A 203 9.47 -15.32 3.07
N TYR A 204 9.61 -14.16 3.69
CA TYR A 204 10.76 -13.73 4.49
C TYR A 204 10.31 -13.35 5.89
N LEU A 205 11.13 -13.72 6.88
CA LEU A 205 10.89 -13.36 8.27
C LEU A 205 11.88 -12.28 8.70
N VAL A 206 11.36 -11.26 9.38
CA VAL A 206 12.14 -10.20 10.01
C VAL A 206 11.79 -10.12 11.50
N PRO A 207 12.70 -9.63 12.36
CA PRO A 207 12.41 -9.49 13.80
C PRO A 207 11.19 -8.60 14.07
N ASP A 208 11.05 -7.52 13.28
CA ASP A 208 9.93 -6.57 13.35
C ASP A 208 9.60 -6.12 11.91
N ALA A 209 8.38 -6.41 11.46
CA ALA A 209 7.93 -6.06 10.11
C ALA A 209 7.31 -4.65 10.05
N SER A 210 7.11 -3.99 11.19
CA SER A 210 6.70 -2.58 11.26
C SER A 210 7.90 -1.62 11.18
N ALA A 211 9.10 -2.11 11.47
CA ALA A 211 10.36 -1.37 11.32
C ALA A 211 10.81 -1.36 9.84
N PHE A 212 10.42 -0.33 9.09
CA PHE A 212 10.69 -0.26 7.66
C PHE A 212 12.18 -0.15 7.29
N GLY A 213 13.05 0.30 8.21
CA GLY A 213 14.50 0.22 8.04
C GLY A 213 15.03 -1.23 7.93
N LEU A 214 14.34 -2.22 8.52
CA LEU A 214 14.68 -3.64 8.37
C LEU A 214 14.07 -4.26 7.11
N VAL A 215 12.88 -3.78 6.72
CA VAL A 215 12.14 -4.27 5.55
C VAL A 215 12.75 -3.73 4.25
N GLY A 216 13.21 -2.48 4.23
CA GLY A 216 13.71 -1.76 3.05
C GLY A 216 14.79 -2.52 2.25
N PRO A 217 15.92 -2.92 2.87
CA PRO A 217 16.98 -3.64 2.17
C PRO A 217 16.52 -4.96 1.56
N LEU A 218 15.53 -5.62 2.19
CA LEU A 218 14.96 -6.87 1.73
C LEU A 218 14.09 -6.65 0.49
N VAL A 219 13.16 -5.68 0.54
CA VAL A 219 12.17 -5.47 -0.51
C VAL A 219 12.75 -4.80 -1.76
N ASN A 220 13.81 -3.99 -1.61
CA ASN A 220 14.51 -3.37 -2.74
C ASN A 220 15.03 -4.40 -3.76
N ARG A 221 15.25 -5.66 -3.35
CA ARG A 221 15.70 -6.74 -4.24
C ARG A 221 14.61 -7.24 -5.20
N PHE A 222 13.37 -6.81 -4.98
CA PHE A 222 12.20 -7.23 -5.76
C PHE A 222 11.60 -6.09 -6.57
N PHE A 223 12.17 -4.89 -6.47
CA PHE A 223 11.81 -3.75 -7.31
C PHE A 223 12.74 -3.70 -8.51
#